data_AF-A0A3D3PIL2-F1
#
_entry.id   AF-A0A3D3PIL2-F1
#
_cell.length_a   1.000
_cell.length_b   1.000
_cell.length_c   1.000
_cell.angle_alpha   90.00
_cell.angle_beta   90.00
_cell.angle_gamma   90.00
#
_symmetry.space_group_name_H-M   'P 1'
#
loop_
_entity.id
_entity.type
_entity.pdbx_description
1 polymer ?
#
loop_
_entity_poly.entity_id
_entity_poly.type
_entity_poly.pdbx_seq_one_letter_code
_entity_poly.pdbx_strand_id
1 'polypeptide(L)'
;RDSKYGRDNADYHEMEDMRAYLGSSKADQLNVIRFDYGDKEQMFDEVTYQKGGRILHMLRKTVGDDAFFKSLTLYLSRNSYKNAEIHDLRLAFEEVTGQDLNWFFNEWFLSSGHPVLDIKTGYDQSSAKVSVTIKQTQNRNKLSVYQIPMAIDIYAGGNVKREGIVLNKLEQTFEFPVPTEPQLVNVDAEKYILAEKNENKTLKQYIFQYENAPLFMDRFEAITALKSLRKEESARTEIIKAFKDKNWYIRQIALEFVSQLNDKERESVYTQIKEMALNDPRSYVRAEAIKALKKSYAQLDNKDVFAKASNDKAPSVIKALK
;
A
#
# COMPACT_ATOMS: atom_id res chain seq x y z
N ARG A 1 3.05 -14.97 5.07
CA ARG A 1 2.23 -14.73 3.85
C ARG A 1 3.13 -14.74 2.61
N ASP A 2 4.17 -13.91 2.62
CA ASP A 2 5.19 -13.81 1.57
C ASP A 2 5.71 -15.17 1.07
N SER A 3 6.25 -16.02 1.97
CA SER A 3 6.77 -17.34 1.62
C SER A 3 5.77 -18.30 0.93
N LYS A 4 4.46 -18.15 1.14
CA LYS A 4 3.44 -19.07 0.58
C LYS A 4 2.72 -18.51 -0.65
N TYR A 5 2.47 -17.21 -0.68
CA TYR A 5 1.63 -16.57 -1.70
C TYR A 5 2.38 -15.52 -2.53
N GLY A 6 3.67 -15.30 -2.26
CA GLY A 6 4.50 -14.30 -2.91
C GLY A 6 4.31 -12.90 -2.33
N ARG A 7 5.33 -12.05 -2.56
CA ARG A 7 5.41 -10.68 -2.04
C ARG A 7 4.20 -9.82 -2.39
N ASP A 8 3.78 -9.79 -3.65
CA ASP A 8 2.63 -8.97 -4.09
C ASP A 8 1.32 -9.29 -3.35
N ASN A 9 1.07 -10.56 -3.01
CA ASN A 9 -0.12 -10.92 -2.22
C ASN A 9 0.07 -10.56 -0.74
N ALA A 10 1.29 -10.63 -0.21
CA ALA A 10 1.58 -10.14 1.13
C ALA A 10 1.36 -8.63 1.20
N ASP A 11 1.92 -7.86 0.27
CA ASP A 11 1.75 -6.41 0.18
C ASP A 11 0.28 -6.01 0.01
N TYR A 12 -0.50 -6.75 -0.79
CA TYR A 12 -1.95 -6.54 -0.90
C TYR A 12 -2.66 -6.73 0.45
N HIS A 13 -2.33 -7.79 1.19
CA HIS A 13 -2.92 -8.00 2.51
C HIS A 13 -2.53 -6.90 3.51
N GLU A 14 -1.26 -6.48 3.51
CA GLU A 14 -0.79 -5.37 4.33
C GLU A 14 -1.48 -4.05 3.98
N MET A 15 -1.77 -3.82 2.69
CA MET A 15 -2.56 -2.68 2.23
C MET A 15 -4.00 -2.75 2.73
N GLU A 16 -4.66 -3.91 2.67
CA GLU A 16 -6.02 -4.08 3.20
C GLU A 16 -6.07 -3.85 4.71
N ASP A 17 -5.11 -4.41 5.46
CA ASP A 17 -4.99 -4.22 6.90
C ASP A 17 -4.78 -2.73 7.23
N MET A 18 -3.90 -2.04 6.48
CA MET A 18 -3.70 -0.60 6.60
C MET A 18 -4.97 0.20 6.30
N ARG A 19 -5.67 -0.08 5.20
CA ARG A 19 -6.91 0.65 4.83
C ARG A 19 -8.03 0.41 5.83
N ALA A 20 -8.16 -0.80 6.36
CA ALA A 20 -9.13 -1.13 7.40
C ALA A 20 -8.88 -0.30 8.67
N TYR A 21 -7.61 -0.20 9.11
CA TYR A 21 -7.26 0.64 10.24
C TYR A 21 -7.49 2.13 9.96
N LEU A 22 -6.96 2.67 8.85
CA LEU A 22 -7.07 4.10 8.52
C LEU A 22 -8.53 4.54 8.30
N GLY A 23 -9.40 3.64 7.86
CA GLY A 23 -10.84 3.89 7.73
C GLY A 23 -11.64 3.74 9.04
N SER A 24 -11.02 3.29 10.13
CA SER A 24 -11.69 3.08 11.42
C SER A 24 -11.86 4.40 12.16
N SER A 25 -13.07 4.66 12.68
CA SER A 25 -13.32 5.82 13.55
C SER A 25 -12.54 5.78 14.86
N LYS A 26 -11.97 4.62 15.22
CA LYS A 26 -11.17 4.41 16.42
C LYS A 26 -9.68 4.72 16.23
N ALA A 27 -9.23 4.97 14.98
CA ALA A 27 -7.82 5.03 14.63
C ALA A 27 -7.03 6.05 15.47
N ASP A 28 -7.59 7.25 15.70
CA ASP A 28 -6.98 8.32 16.50
C ASP A 28 -7.44 8.33 17.97
N GLN A 29 -8.31 7.39 18.37
CA GLN A 29 -8.96 7.38 19.69
C GLN A 29 -8.35 6.34 20.63
N LEU A 30 -7.94 5.20 20.09
CA LEU A 30 -7.52 4.06 20.89
C LEU A 30 -6.03 3.77 20.68
N ASN A 31 -5.36 3.48 21.78
CA ASN A 31 -4.02 2.90 21.76
C ASN A 31 -4.11 1.42 21.36
N VAL A 32 -3.01 0.87 20.85
CA VAL A 32 -2.89 -0.58 20.61
C VAL A 32 -2.85 -1.31 21.95
N ILE A 33 -2.02 -0.82 22.88
CA ILE A 33 -1.98 -1.30 24.26
C ILE A 33 -2.94 -0.47 25.10
N ARG A 34 -3.95 -1.12 25.68
CA ARG A 34 -4.99 -0.51 26.51
C ARG A 34 -4.93 -1.13 27.90
N PHE A 35 -4.85 -0.29 28.91
CA PHE A 35 -4.87 -0.73 30.31
C PHE A 35 -6.30 -0.81 30.87
N ASP A 36 -7.22 -0.08 30.27
CA ASP A 36 -8.62 -0.02 30.69
C ASP A 36 -9.55 -0.31 29.51
N TYR A 37 -10.47 -1.24 29.70
CA TYR A 37 -11.57 -1.55 28.78
C TYR A 37 -12.75 -2.12 29.58
N GLY A 38 -13.97 -1.78 29.16
CA GLY A 38 -15.19 -2.23 29.86
C GLY A 38 -15.56 -3.67 29.53
N ASP A 39 -15.12 -4.18 28.37
CA ASP A 39 -15.35 -5.54 27.90
C ASP A 39 -14.12 -6.01 27.13
N LYS A 40 -13.68 -7.25 27.38
CA LYS A 40 -12.55 -7.87 26.68
C LYS A 40 -12.76 -7.94 25.16
N GLU A 41 -14.01 -8.03 24.70
CA GLU A 41 -14.34 -8.09 23.28
C GLU A 41 -13.94 -6.81 22.54
N GLN A 42 -13.77 -5.69 23.26
CA GLN A 42 -13.28 -4.42 22.70
C GLN A 42 -11.84 -4.50 22.19
N MET A 43 -11.05 -5.49 22.64
CA MET A 43 -9.68 -5.72 22.16
C MET A 43 -9.64 -6.45 20.81
N PHE A 44 -10.77 -6.99 20.33
CA PHE A 44 -10.84 -7.65 19.02
C PHE A 44 -11.28 -6.67 17.94
N ASP A 45 -10.41 -5.70 17.65
CA ASP A 45 -10.69 -4.62 16.69
C ASP A 45 -9.51 -4.29 15.77
N GLU A 46 -9.74 -3.35 14.84
CA GLU A 46 -8.78 -2.97 13.80
C GLU A 46 -7.52 -2.29 14.34
N VAL A 47 -7.63 -1.65 15.51
CA VAL A 47 -6.49 -0.99 16.15
C VAL A 47 -5.56 -2.04 16.75
N THR A 48 -6.12 -3.07 17.38
CA THR A 48 -5.32 -4.11 18.03
C THR A 48 -4.69 -5.05 17.01
N TYR A 49 -5.46 -5.52 16.03
CA TYR A 49 -5.00 -6.52 15.07
C TYR A 49 -4.32 -5.92 13.84
N GLN A 50 -4.99 -5.00 13.13
CA GLN A 50 -4.48 -4.48 11.86
C GLN A 50 -3.34 -3.48 12.09
N LYS A 51 -3.53 -2.46 12.95
CA LYS A 51 -2.41 -1.57 13.34
C LYS A 51 -1.31 -2.35 14.06
N GLY A 52 -1.64 -3.23 15.01
CA GLY A 52 -0.64 -4.05 15.71
C GLY A 52 0.26 -4.88 14.78
N GLY A 53 -0.34 -5.57 13.81
CA GLY A 53 0.41 -6.33 12.79
C GLY A 53 1.31 -5.44 11.94
N ARG A 54 0.80 -4.28 11.51
CA ARG A 54 1.57 -3.28 10.74
C ARG A 54 2.75 -2.74 11.53
N ILE A 55 2.59 -2.44 12.83
CA ILE A 55 3.68 -1.94 13.66
C ILE A 55 4.80 -2.97 13.80
N LEU A 56 4.46 -4.25 13.99
CA LEU A 56 5.47 -5.32 14.02
C LEU A 56 6.20 -5.42 12.67
N HIS A 57 5.48 -5.25 11.56
CA HIS A 57 6.11 -5.20 10.24
C HIS A 57 7.04 -3.99 10.07
N MET A 58 6.61 -2.79 10.51
CA MET A 58 7.47 -1.61 10.53
C MET A 58 8.71 -1.82 11.40
N LEU A 59 8.56 -2.41 12.59
CA LEU A 59 9.68 -2.72 13.48
C LEU A 59 10.69 -3.64 12.77
N ARG A 60 10.22 -4.70 12.10
CA ARG A 60 11.07 -5.59 11.28
C ARG A 60 11.84 -4.82 10.21
N LYS A 61 11.21 -3.88 9.52
CA LYS A 61 11.86 -3.07 8.49
C LYS A 61 12.85 -2.06 9.07
N THR A 62 12.55 -1.50 10.25
CA THR A 62 13.43 -0.56 10.96
C THR A 62 14.72 -1.24 11.45
N VAL A 63 14.62 -2.42 12.07
CA VAL A 63 15.81 -3.10 12.64
C VAL A 63 16.47 -4.10 11.69
N GLY A 64 15.79 -4.46 10.59
CA GLY A 64 16.22 -5.48 9.65
C GLY A 64 15.83 -6.90 10.07
N ASP A 65 15.67 -7.79 9.09
CA ASP A 65 15.16 -9.15 9.28
C ASP A 65 15.97 -9.97 10.30
N ASP A 66 17.30 -9.99 10.16
CA ASP A 66 18.18 -10.77 11.01
C ASP A 66 18.08 -10.35 12.49
N ALA A 67 18.10 -9.04 12.75
CA ALA A 67 17.96 -8.52 14.09
C ALA A 67 16.54 -8.78 14.61
N PHE A 68 15.50 -8.57 13.79
CA PHE A 68 14.11 -8.80 14.19
C PHE A 68 13.89 -10.23 14.68
N PHE A 69 14.31 -11.24 13.90
CA PHE A 69 14.10 -12.64 14.27
C PHE A 69 14.95 -13.05 15.47
N LYS A 70 16.19 -12.56 15.59
CA LYS A 70 17.04 -12.80 16.78
C LYS A 70 16.40 -12.20 18.04
N SER A 71 15.93 -10.95 17.98
CA SER A 71 15.23 -10.29 19.09
C SER A 71 13.96 -11.03 19.48
N LEU A 72 13.19 -11.52 18.51
CA LEU A 72 11.99 -12.29 18.77
C LEU A 72 12.31 -13.62 19.47
N THR A 73 13.35 -14.33 19.03
CA THR A 73 13.82 -15.55 19.71
C THR A 73 14.25 -15.27 21.15
N LEU A 74 14.98 -14.17 21.38
CA LEU A 74 15.40 -13.75 22.72
C LEU A 74 14.19 -13.44 23.61
N TYR A 75 13.25 -12.62 23.12
CA TYR A 75 12.02 -12.26 23.81
C TYR A 75 11.21 -13.50 24.23
N LEU A 76 10.96 -14.43 23.30
CA LEU A 76 10.16 -15.63 23.55
C LEU A 76 10.84 -16.57 24.54
N SER A 77 12.18 -16.72 24.44
CA SER A 77 12.94 -17.59 25.34
C SER A 77 12.98 -17.04 26.77
N ARG A 78 13.18 -15.73 26.93
CA ARG A 78 13.28 -15.06 28.23
C ARG A 78 11.95 -15.06 29.00
N ASN A 79 10.85 -14.89 28.27
CA ASN A 79 9.51 -14.76 28.83
C ASN A 79 8.70 -16.06 28.77
N SER A 80 9.36 -17.19 28.53
CA SER A 80 8.66 -18.48 28.42
C SER A 80 7.94 -18.81 29.74
N TYR A 81 6.68 -19.25 29.62
CA TYR A 81 5.81 -19.64 30.73
C TYR A 81 5.55 -18.54 31.78
N LYS A 82 5.71 -17.27 31.41
CA LYS A 82 5.47 -16.11 32.28
C LYS A 82 4.57 -15.10 31.56
N ASN A 83 4.02 -14.16 32.33
CA ASN A 83 3.42 -12.97 31.75
C ASN A 83 4.50 -12.10 31.11
N ALA A 84 4.14 -11.39 30.05
CA ALA A 84 5.03 -10.45 29.36
C ALA A 84 4.27 -9.17 29.06
N GLU A 85 4.99 -8.06 29.14
CA GLU A 85 4.51 -6.73 28.79
C GLU A 85 5.21 -6.22 27.53
N ILE A 86 4.65 -5.16 26.93
CA ILE A 86 5.22 -4.56 25.72
C ILE A 86 6.68 -4.09 25.92
N HIS A 87 7.04 -3.73 27.15
CA HIS A 87 8.40 -3.33 27.50
C HIS A 87 9.39 -4.50 27.45
N ASP A 88 8.97 -5.73 27.73
CA ASP A 88 9.83 -6.91 27.60
C ASP A 88 10.21 -7.15 26.14
N LEU A 89 9.27 -6.91 25.22
CA LEU A 89 9.53 -6.97 23.78
C LEU A 89 10.55 -5.88 23.38
N ARG A 90 10.34 -4.63 23.81
CA ARG A 90 11.28 -3.53 23.54
C ARG A 90 12.68 -3.86 24.02
N LEU A 91 12.84 -4.26 25.29
CA LEU A 91 14.15 -4.54 25.88
C LEU A 91 14.89 -5.67 25.16
N ALA A 92 14.21 -6.73 24.72
CA ALA A 92 14.82 -7.78 23.92
C ALA A 92 15.33 -7.26 22.56
N PHE A 93 14.58 -6.36 21.93
CA PHE A 93 15.00 -5.73 20.68
C PHE A 93 16.18 -4.77 20.86
N GLU A 94 16.16 -3.93 21.89
CA GLU A 94 17.27 -3.01 22.21
C GLU A 94 18.55 -3.77 22.55
N GLU A 95 18.46 -4.90 23.28
CA GLU A 95 19.61 -5.74 23.62
C GLU A 95 20.30 -6.34 22.39
N VAL A 96 19.54 -6.83 21.41
CA VAL A 96 20.09 -7.43 20.19
C VAL A 96 20.58 -6.37 19.20
N THR A 97 19.87 -5.25 19.09
CA THR A 97 20.18 -4.20 18.10
C THR A 97 21.19 -3.18 18.59
N GLY A 98 21.31 -2.98 19.90
CA GLY A 98 22.06 -1.87 20.51
C GLY A 98 21.45 -0.49 20.27
N GLN A 99 20.22 -0.41 19.74
CA GLN A 99 19.53 0.85 19.43
C GLN A 99 18.57 1.24 20.56
N ASP A 100 18.38 2.54 20.80
CA ASP A 100 17.25 3.02 21.60
C ASP A 100 15.97 2.99 20.76
N LEU A 101 15.01 2.16 21.18
CA LEU A 101 13.73 1.96 20.49
C LEU A 101 12.57 2.52 21.32
N ASN A 102 12.83 3.24 22.40
CA ASN A 102 11.79 3.84 23.23
C ASN A 102 10.86 4.75 22.41
N TRP A 103 11.43 5.56 21.51
CA TRP A 103 10.66 6.39 20.59
C TRP A 103 9.65 5.58 19.76
N PHE A 104 10.08 4.45 19.18
CA PHE A 104 9.26 3.63 18.31
C PHE A 104 8.09 3.01 19.08
N PHE A 105 8.37 2.45 20.26
CA PHE A 105 7.32 1.84 21.07
C PHE A 105 6.33 2.86 21.62
N ASN A 106 6.81 4.04 22.02
CA ASN A 106 5.95 5.13 22.48
C ASN A 106 5.03 5.65 21.36
N GLU A 107 5.58 5.90 20.16
CA GLU A 107 4.82 6.42 19.03
C GLU A 107 3.80 5.40 18.51
N TRP A 108 4.19 4.13 18.38
CA TRP A 108 3.40 3.18 17.61
C TRP A 108 2.53 2.27 18.48
N PHE A 109 3.04 1.75 19.59
CA PHE A 109 2.27 0.84 20.47
C PHE A 109 1.48 1.59 21.55
N LEU A 110 2.10 2.60 22.16
CA LEU A 110 1.58 3.29 23.34
C LEU A 110 0.85 4.60 23.04
N SER A 111 0.80 5.00 21.76
CA SER A 111 0.02 6.15 21.30
C SER A 111 -1.00 5.75 20.24
N SER A 112 -2.11 6.50 20.20
CA SER A 112 -3.16 6.36 19.20
C SER A 112 -2.74 7.07 17.90
N GLY A 113 -3.53 6.86 16.84
CA GLY A 113 -3.36 7.58 15.57
C GLY A 113 -2.16 7.14 14.73
N HIS A 114 -1.89 7.98 13.74
CA HIS A 114 -0.90 7.79 12.69
C HIS A 114 -0.50 9.15 12.10
N PRO A 115 0.67 9.24 11.42
CA PRO A 115 1.04 10.45 10.69
C PRO A 115 0.21 10.64 9.42
N VAL A 116 -0.06 11.91 9.10
CA VAL A 116 -0.59 12.35 7.80
C VAL A 116 0.51 13.16 7.13
N LEU A 117 0.96 12.73 5.95
CA LEU A 117 2.14 13.25 5.27
C LEU A 117 1.75 13.98 3.99
N ASP A 118 2.01 15.28 3.93
CA ASP A 118 1.99 16.05 2.69
C ASP A 118 3.39 16.03 2.07
N ILE A 119 3.51 15.43 0.88
CA ILE A 119 4.78 15.19 0.20
C ILE A 119 4.84 16.04 -1.07
N LYS A 120 5.91 16.83 -1.19
CA LYS A 120 6.21 17.64 -2.39
C LYS A 120 7.61 17.31 -2.87
N THR A 121 7.73 17.07 -4.17
CA THR A 121 9.01 16.82 -4.82
C THR A 121 9.28 17.89 -5.88
N GLY A 122 10.54 18.25 -6.05
CA GLY A 122 10.99 19.22 -7.04
C GLY A 122 12.35 18.81 -7.61
N TYR A 123 12.66 19.34 -8.78
CA TYR A 123 13.99 19.22 -9.39
C TYR A 123 14.45 20.60 -9.83
N ASP A 124 15.64 21.00 -9.40
CA ASP A 124 16.31 22.21 -9.84
C ASP A 124 17.42 21.83 -10.82
N GLN A 125 17.21 22.14 -12.10
CA GLN A 125 18.16 21.87 -13.16
C GLN A 125 19.46 22.68 -13.03
N SER A 126 19.40 23.88 -12.44
CA SER A 126 20.57 24.77 -12.31
C SER A 126 21.56 24.24 -11.27
N SER A 127 21.05 23.68 -10.17
CA SER A 127 21.86 23.06 -9.13
C SER A 127 21.98 21.54 -9.25
N ALA A 128 21.31 20.92 -10.23
CA ALA A 128 21.23 19.47 -10.44
C ALA A 128 20.84 18.73 -9.16
N LYS A 129 19.75 19.18 -8.53
CA LYS A 129 19.27 18.64 -7.25
C LYS A 129 17.80 18.30 -7.29
N VAL A 130 17.46 17.18 -6.67
CA VAL A 130 16.09 16.85 -6.27
C VAL A 130 15.85 17.36 -4.86
N SER A 131 14.71 17.99 -4.64
CA SER A 131 14.21 18.34 -3.30
C SER A 131 12.98 17.50 -2.96
N VAL A 132 12.92 17.02 -1.72
CA VAL A 132 11.77 16.30 -1.16
C VAL A 132 11.38 16.98 0.14
N THR A 133 10.28 17.73 0.12
CA THR A 133 9.71 18.38 1.30
C THR A 133 8.55 17.54 1.82
N ILE A 134 8.64 17.11 3.07
CA ILE A 134 7.62 16.32 3.75
C ILE A 134 7.12 17.09 4.96
N LYS A 135 5.80 17.29 5.03
CA LYS A 135 5.12 17.94 6.15
C LYS A 135 4.17 16.98 6.84
N GLN A 136 4.23 16.94 8.16
CA GLN A 136 3.31 16.19 9.01
C GLN A 136 2.10 17.07 9.35
N THR A 137 0.89 16.63 8.98
CA THR A 137 -0.35 17.43 9.06
C THR A 137 -1.43 16.84 9.95
N GLN A 138 -1.14 15.75 10.68
CA GLN A 138 -2.04 15.19 11.69
C GLN A 138 -2.41 16.21 12.78
N ASN A 139 -3.53 15.99 13.48
CA ASN A 139 -4.01 16.88 14.55
C ASN A 139 -3.00 16.96 15.71
N ARG A 140 -2.23 18.07 15.75
CA ARG A 140 -1.17 18.31 16.73
C ARG A 140 -1.63 18.55 18.16
N ASN A 141 -2.93 18.78 18.38
CA ASN A 141 -3.49 18.84 19.73
C ASN A 141 -3.60 17.45 20.38
N LYS A 142 -3.56 16.39 19.56
CA LYS A 142 -3.63 14.99 20.01
C LYS A 142 -2.32 14.24 19.78
N LEU A 143 -1.66 14.48 18.65
CA LEU A 143 -0.56 13.67 18.16
C LEU A 143 0.74 14.47 18.05
N SER A 144 1.86 13.83 18.39
CA SER A 144 3.20 14.40 18.27
C SER A 144 3.72 14.39 16.83
N VAL A 145 4.88 15.02 16.63
CA VAL A 145 5.70 14.76 15.43
C VAL A 145 6.21 13.33 15.55
N TYR A 146 6.05 12.55 14.49
CA TYR A 146 6.59 11.19 14.41
C TYR A 146 8.03 11.21 13.92
N GLN A 147 8.83 10.29 14.43
CA GLN A 147 10.10 9.91 13.84
C GLN A 147 9.88 8.77 12.84
N ILE A 148 10.15 9.01 11.56
CA ILE A 148 9.86 8.03 10.50
C ILE A 148 11.13 7.80 9.67
N PRO A 149 11.88 6.71 9.92
CA PRO A 149 12.92 6.25 9.01
C PRO A 149 12.29 5.68 7.75
N MET A 150 12.75 6.12 6.58
CA MET A 150 12.28 5.62 5.29
C MET A 150 13.34 5.75 4.20
N ALA A 151 13.11 5.06 3.08
CA ALA A 151 13.91 5.19 1.87
C ALA A 151 13.16 6.02 0.81
N ILE A 152 13.92 6.75 0.00
CA ILE A 152 13.48 7.42 -1.22
C ILE A 152 14.23 6.79 -2.39
N ASP A 153 13.50 6.33 -3.41
CA ASP A 153 14.08 5.88 -4.67
C ASP A 153 13.96 6.98 -5.72
N ILE A 154 15.09 7.37 -6.29
CA ILE A 154 15.19 8.41 -7.32
C ILE A 154 15.54 7.73 -8.65
N TYR A 155 14.60 7.78 -9.59
CA TYR A 155 14.73 7.20 -10.92
C TYR A 155 15.18 8.28 -11.90
N ALA A 156 16.44 8.24 -12.33
CA ALA A 156 17.03 9.25 -13.21
C ALA A 156 18.02 8.61 -14.18
N GLY A 157 17.95 8.99 -15.46
CA GLY A 157 18.89 8.52 -16.49
C GLY A 157 18.92 6.99 -16.66
N GLY A 158 17.81 6.32 -16.37
CA GLY A 158 17.70 4.85 -16.43
C GLY A 158 18.26 4.09 -15.21
N ASN A 159 18.77 4.80 -14.20
CA ASN A 159 19.24 4.22 -12.95
C ASN A 159 18.29 4.55 -11.79
N VAL A 160 18.36 3.74 -10.72
CA VAL A 160 17.64 3.99 -9.47
C VAL A 160 18.66 4.21 -8.36
N LYS A 161 18.62 5.38 -7.73
CA LYS A 161 19.42 5.69 -6.54
C LYS A 161 18.52 5.66 -5.31
N ARG A 162 18.89 4.86 -4.32
CA ARG A 162 18.19 4.79 -3.03
C ARG A 162 18.88 5.66 -1.98
N GLU A 163 18.10 6.49 -1.31
CA GLU A 163 18.56 7.38 -0.24
C GLU A 163 17.77 7.11 1.05
N GLY A 164 18.48 6.90 2.15
CA GLY A 164 17.86 6.74 3.48
C GLY A 164 17.66 8.10 4.15
N ILE A 165 16.48 8.35 4.69
CA ILE A 165 16.16 9.56 5.46
C ILE A 165 15.49 9.21 6.79
N VAL A 166 15.56 10.15 7.72
CA VAL A 166 14.76 10.14 8.95
C VAL A 166 13.97 11.44 9.00
N LEU A 167 12.66 11.34 8.83
CA LEU A 167 11.73 12.46 9.05
C LEU A 167 11.49 12.58 10.55
N ASN A 168 11.90 13.68 11.16
CA ASN A 168 11.70 13.92 12.60
C ASN A 168 11.33 15.37 12.93
N LYS A 169 10.97 16.15 11.91
CA LYS A 169 10.45 17.51 12.06
C LYS A 169 9.02 17.59 11.52
N LEU A 170 8.30 18.62 11.97
CA LEU A 170 6.97 18.94 11.48
C LEU A 170 6.98 19.18 9.96
N GLU A 171 8.01 19.85 9.46
CA GLU A 171 8.26 20.05 8.04
C GLU A 171 9.77 19.93 7.82
N GLN A 172 10.18 19.10 6.86
CA GLN A 172 11.58 18.82 6.58
C GLN A 172 11.81 18.69 5.08
N THR A 173 12.88 19.30 4.58
CA THR A 173 13.32 19.18 3.19
C THR A 173 14.61 18.39 3.14
N PHE A 174 14.67 17.42 2.24
CA PHE A 174 15.84 16.63 1.90
C PHE A 174 16.27 16.96 0.48
N GLU A 175 17.57 17.12 0.25
CA GLU A 175 18.12 17.40 -1.08
C GLU A 175 19.13 16.33 -1.49
N PHE A 176 19.05 15.92 -2.75
CA PHE A 176 19.94 14.91 -3.31
C PHE A 176 20.52 15.38 -4.64
N PRO A 177 21.83 15.23 -4.88
CA PRO A 177 22.42 15.55 -6.17
C PRO A 177 21.98 14.52 -7.22
N VAL A 178 21.42 15.00 -8.32
CA VAL A 178 20.91 14.20 -9.43
C VAL A 178 21.24 14.93 -10.74
N PRO A 179 22.15 14.41 -11.60
CA PRO A 179 22.63 15.14 -12.79
C PRO A 179 21.56 15.43 -13.85
N THR A 180 20.48 14.67 -13.87
CA THR A 180 19.40 14.76 -14.86
C THR A 180 18.06 14.79 -14.14
N GLU A 181 17.07 15.46 -14.73
CA GLU A 181 15.72 15.46 -14.18
C GLU A 181 15.21 14.02 -13.97
N PRO A 182 14.76 13.66 -12.76
CA PRO A 182 14.28 12.32 -12.48
C PRO A 182 12.92 12.08 -13.14
N GLN A 183 12.75 10.88 -13.71
CA GLN A 183 11.45 10.42 -14.20
C GLN A 183 10.47 10.12 -13.06
N LEU A 184 10.99 9.78 -11.88
CA LEU A 184 10.22 9.52 -10.67
C LEU A 184 11.05 9.73 -9.41
N VAL A 185 10.45 10.36 -8.41
CA VAL A 185 10.92 10.35 -7.02
C VAL A 185 9.89 9.57 -6.21
N ASN A 186 10.24 8.36 -5.79
CA ASN A 186 9.35 7.46 -5.06
C ASN A 186 9.66 7.55 -3.57
N VAL A 187 8.90 8.38 -2.86
CA VAL A 187 8.98 8.51 -1.40
C VAL A 187 8.30 7.31 -0.75
N ASP A 188 8.84 6.85 0.39
CA ASP A 188 8.46 5.58 1.02
C ASP A 188 8.66 4.40 0.05
N ALA A 189 9.89 4.27 -0.46
CA ALA A 189 10.25 3.31 -1.50
C ALA A 189 9.98 1.83 -1.12
N GLU A 190 9.94 1.51 0.17
CA GLU A 190 9.68 0.16 0.66
C GLU A 190 8.20 -0.09 1.02
N LYS A 191 7.36 0.96 1.05
CA LYS A 191 5.90 0.90 1.23
C LYS A 191 5.41 0.23 2.52
N TYR A 192 6.22 0.26 3.59
CA TYR A 192 5.88 -0.36 4.88
C TYR A 192 5.25 0.61 5.89
N ILE A 193 5.29 1.92 5.65
CA ILE A 193 4.91 2.92 6.64
C ILE A 193 3.39 2.91 6.84
N LEU A 194 2.95 2.94 8.10
CA LEU A 194 1.56 3.20 8.46
C LEU A 194 1.32 4.72 8.48
N ALA A 195 0.88 5.28 7.35
CA ALA A 195 0.61 6.70 7.20
C ALA A 195 -0.47 6.96 6.15
N GLU A 196 -1.16 8.09 6.29
CA GLU A 196 -1.83 8.72 5.16
C GLU A 196 -0.79 9.53 4.38
N LYS A 197 -0.75 9.37 3.05
CA LYS A 197 0.22 10.05 2.18
C LYS A 197 -0.54 10.86 1.13
N ASN A 198 -0.37 12.17 1.18
CA ASN A 198 -0.85 13.12 0.18
C ASN A 198 0.32 13.51 -0.71
N GLU A 199 0.36 12.94 -1.92
CA GLU A 199 1.39 13.24 -2.90
C GLU A 199 0.73 13.45 -4.26
N ASN A 200 1.12 14.52 -4.94
CA ASN A 200 0.63 14.82 -6.28
C ASN A 200 1.75 14.65 -7.29
N LYS A 201 1.76 13.50 -7.97
CA LYS A 201 2.64 13.28 -9.11
C LYS A 201 1.96 13.71 -10.41
N THR A 202 2.77 14.05 -11.41
CA THR A 202 2.28 14.29 -12.77
C THR A 202 1.79 12.98 -13.40
N LEU A 203 0.97 13.10 -14.45
CA LEU A 203 0.53 11.95 -15.25
C LEU A 203 1.69 11.07 -15.72
N LYS A 204 2.77 11.69 -16.22
CA LYS A 204 3.97 10.98 -16.69
C LYS A 204 4.66 10.21 -15.57
N GLN A 205 4.75 10.80 -14.37
CA GLN A 205 5.33 10.15 -13.21
C GLN A 205 4.48 8.97 -12.71
N TYR A 206 3.15 9.07 -12.71
CA TYR A 206 2.29 7.93 -12.35
C TYR A 206 2.40 6.79 -13.36
N ILE A 207 2.43 7.09 -14.66
CA ILE A 207 2.67 6.08 -15.71
C ILE A 207 4.03 5.41 -15.48
N PHE A 208 5.09 6.23 -15.31
CA PHE A 208 6.42 5.71 -15.06
C PHE A 208 6.50 4.85 -13.79
N GLN A 209 5.84 5.25 -12.70
CA GLN A 209 5.74 4.49 -11.45
C GLN A 209 5.08 3.14 -11.67
N TYR A 210 3.96 3.06 -12.40
CA TYR A 210 3.30 1.79 -12.68
C TYR A 210 4.20 0.84 -13.50
N GLU A 211 4.91 1.37 -14.50
CA GLU A 211 5.72 0.58 -15.42
C GLU A 211 7.07 0.13 -14.84
N ASN A 212 7.68 0.92 -13.94
CA ASN A 212 9.08 0.74 -13.56
C ASN A 212 9.30 0.47 -12.07
N ALA A 213 8.37 0.85 -11.19
CA ALA A 213 8.55 0.61 -9.76
C ALA A 213 8.06 -0.80 -9.37
N PRO A 214 8.84 -1.57 -8.59
CA PRO A 214 8.71 -3.02 -8.54
C PRO A 214 7.58 -3.53 -7.63
N LEU A 215 7.15 -2.74 -6.65
CA LEU A 215 6.28 -3.22 -5.58
C LEU A 215 4.82 -3.19 -5.99
N PHE A 216 4.01 -4.03 -5.33
CA PHE A 216 2.56 -3.99 -5.50
C PHE A 216 2.00 -2.61 -5.17
N MET A 217 2.43 -2.01 -4.06
CA MET A 217 1.94 -0.71 -3.62
C MET A 217 2.30 0.42 -4.59
N ASP A 218 3.46 0.36 -5.26
CA ASP A 218 3.81 1.33 -6.28
C ASP A 218 2.78 1.34 -7.42
N ARG A 219 2.45 0.15 -7.92
CA ARG A 219 1.51 -0.03 -9.02
C ARG A 219 0.07 0.28 -8.61
N PHE A 220 -0.32 -0.11 -7.39
CA PHE A 220 -1.63 0.19 -6.82
C PHE A 220 -1.84 1.70 -6.64
N GLU A 221 -0.88 2.42 -6.06
CA GLU A 221 -0.93 3.88 -5.89
C GLU A 221 -1.04 4.57 -7.26
N ALA A 222 -0.23 4.15 -8.23
CA ALA A 222 -0.23 4.71 -9.58
C ALA A 222 -1.57 4.50 -10.31
N ILE A 223 -2.10 3.27 -10.37
CA ILE A 223 -3.37 2.99 -11.05
C ILE A 223 -4.53 3.69 -10.36
N THR A 224 -4.52 3.77 -9.02
CA THR A 224 -5.56 4.49 -8.27
C THR A 224 -5.55 5.98 -8.61
N ALA A 225 -4.37 6.61 -8.70
CA ALA A 225 -4.25 8.01 -9.11
C ALA A 225 -4.67 8.23 -10.58
N LEU A 226 -4.29 7.32 -11.48
CA LEU A 226 -4.64 7.42 -12.91
C LEU A 226 -6.15 7.35 -13.16
N LYS A 227 -6.93 6.65 -12.32
CA LYS A 227 -8.41 6.66 -12.38
C LYS A 227 -8.99 8.08 -12.23
N SER A 228 -8.35 8.93 -11.43
CA SER A 228 -8.74 10.34 -11.29
C SER A 228 -8.37 11.18 -12.51
N LEU A 229 -7.36 10.76 -13.28
CA LEU A 229 -6.89 11.39 -14.52
C LEU A 229 -7.54 10.81 -15.80
N ARG A 230 -8.67 10.13 -15.67
CA ARG A 230 -9.38 9.42 -16.76
C ARG A 230 -9.70 10.22 -18.02
N LYS A 231 -9.63 11.55 -17.98
CA LYS A 231 -9.82 12.39 -19.18
C LYS A 231 -8.64 12.27 -20.15
N GLU A 232 -7.46 11.95 -19.65
CA GLU A 232 -6.25 11.77 -20.43
C GLU A 232 -6.20 10.39 -21.09
N GLU A 233 -5.95 10.35 -22.40
CA GLU A 233 -5.87 9.08 -23.15
C GLU A 233 -4.74 8.17 -22.67
N SER A 234 -3.60 8.75 -22.32
CA SER A 234 -2.46 7.99 -21.78
C SER A 234 -2.78 7.36 -20.42
N ALA A 235 -3.59 8.02 -19.57
CA ALA A 235 -4.05 7.43 -18.31
C ALA A 235 -4.93 6.19 -18.57
N ARG A 236 -5.90 6.30 -19.49
CA ARG A 236 -6.78 5.18 -19.86
C ARG A 236 -5.99 4.03 -20.49
N THR A 237 -5.02 4.35 -21.35
CA THR A 237 -4.11 3.36 -21.96
C THR A 237 -3.35 2.58 -20.90
N GLU A 238 -2.83 3.24 -19.88
CA GLU A 238 -2.10 2.58 -18.79
C GLU A 238 -3.01 1.70 -17.94
N ILE A 239 -4.23 2.16 -17.64
CA ILE A 239 -5.22 1.35 -16.92
C ILE A 239 -5.61 0.10 -17.74
N ILE A 240 -5.69 0.20 -19.07
CA ILE A 240 -5.94 -0.97 -19.94
C ILE A 240 -4.79 -1.99 -19.83
N LYS A 241 -3.53 -1.55 -19.82
CA LYS A 241 -2.38 -2.46 -19.62
C LYS A 241 -2.50 -3.23 -18.29
N ALA A 242 -3.05 -2.60 -17.26
CA ALA A 242 -3.25 -3.21 -15.94
C ALA A 242 -4.23 -4.41 -15.92
N PHE A 243 -4.94 -4.70 -17.01
CA PHE A 243 -5.71 -5.95 -17.16
C PHE A 243 -4.80 -7.19 -17.17
N LYS A 244 -3.50 -7.01 -17.41
CA LYS A 244 -2.48 -8.07 -17.41
C LYS A 244 -1.58 -8.03 -16.18
N ASP A 245 -1.89 -7.21 -15.17
CA ASP A 245 -1.06 -7.10 -13.98
C ASP A 245 -0.90 -8.44 -13.26
N LYS A 246 0.30 -8.72 -12.73
CA LYS A 246 0.59 -9.94 -11.95
C LYS A 246 -0.33 -10.09 -10.73
N ASN A 247 -0.70 -8.98 -10.09
CA ASN A 247 -1.58 -9.00 -8.94
C ASN A 247 -3.06 -8.90 -9.39
N TRP A 248 -3.87 -9.84 -8.92
CA TRP A 248 -5.29 -9.95 -9.28
C TRP A 248 -6.11 -8.73 -8.87
N TYR A 249 -5.75 -8.05 -7.78
CA TYR A 249 -6.50 -6.89 -7.29
C TYR A 249 -6.33 -5.69 -8.22
N ILE A 250 -5.13 -5.49 -8.78
CA ILE A 250 -4.89 -4.45 -9.79
C ILE A 250 -5.69 -4.75 -11.07
N ARG A 251 -5.73 -6.01 -11.51
CA ARG A 251 -6.59 -6.41 -12.65
C ARG A 251 -8.07 -6.11 -12.38
N GLN A 252 -8.55 -6.39 -11.16
CA GLN A 252 -9.91 -6.08 -10.76
C GLN A 252 -10.18 -4.56 -10.80
N ILE A 253 -9.31 -3.74 -10.21
CA ILE A 253 -9.43 -2.27 -10.24
C ILE A 253 -9.52 -1.74 -11.67
N ALA A 254 -8.75 -2.32 -12.58
CA ALA A 254 -8.76 -1.94 -13.98
C ALA A 254 -10.09 -2.33 -14.67
N LEU A 255 -10.66 -3.49 -14.35
CA LEU A 255 -11.99 -3.88 -14.87
C LEU A 255 -13.11 -2.96 -14.39
N GLU A 256 -13.05 -2.47 -13.14
CA GLU A 256 -14.03 -1.50 -12.63
C GLU A 256 -14.04 -0.20 -13.46
N PHE A 257 -12.92 0.12 -14.11
CA PHE A 257 -12.74 1.31 -14.91
C PHE A 257 -13.35 1.21 -16.33
N VAL A 258 -13.72 0.01 -16.79
CA VAL A 258 -14.23 -0.22 -18.16
C VAL A 258 -15.38 0.71 -18.54
N SER A 259 -16.26 1.04 -17.59
CA SER A 259 -17.39 1.96 -17.84
C SER A 259 -16.99 3.40 -18.14
N GLN A 260 -15.73 3.76 -17.93
CA GLN A 260 -15.16 5.08 -18.18
C GLN A 260 -14.39 5.15 -19.51
N LEU A 261 -14.23 4.03 -20.22
CA LEU A 261 -13.57 3.96 -21.52
C LEU A 261 -14.49 4.44 -22.63
N ASN A 262 -13.91 5.05 -23.67
CA ASN A 262 -14.66 5.39 -24.88
C ASN A 262 -14.95 4.14 -25.74
N ASP A 263 -15.75 4.31 -26.80
CA ASP A 263 -16.21 3.19 -27.63
C ASP A 263 -15.07 2.40 -28.28
N LYS A 264 -14.09 3.11 -28.83
CA LYS A 264 -12.90 2.51 -29.49
C LYS A 264 -12.05 1.74 -28.48
N GLU A 265 -11.83 2.31 -27.30
CA GLU A 265 -11.09 1.68 -26.21
C GLU A 265 -11.82 0.42 -25.72
N ARG A 266 -13.16 0.49 -25.54
CA ARG A 266 -13.99 -0.66 -25.15
C ARG A 266 -13.92 -1.78 -26.19
N GLU A 267 -14.04 -1.45 -27.47
CA GLU A 267 -13.90 -2.42 -28.55
C GLU A 267 -12.55 -3.15 -28.48
N SER A 268 -11.46 -2.42 -28.23
CA SER A 268 -10.10 -2.98 -28.17
C SER A 268 -9.89 -3.99 -27.03
N VAL A 269 -10.64 -3.88 -25.93
CA VAL A 269 -10.47 -4.75 -24.74
C VAL A 269 -11.55 -5.81 -24.60
N TYR A 270 -12.57 -5.80 -25.46
CA TYR A 270 -13.74 -6.68 -25.33
C TYR A 270 -13.36 -8.17 -25.28
N THR A 271 -12.53 -8.64 -26.22
CA THR A 271 -12.06 -10.04 -26.25
C THR A 271 -11.30 -10.41 -24.99
N GLN A 272 -10.46 -9.52 -24.48
CA GLN A 272 -9.70 -9.76 -23.26
C GLN A 272 -10.62 -9.85 -22.03
N ILE A 273 -11.67 -9.04 -21.95
CA ILE A 273 -12.64 -9.12 -20.84
C ILE A 273 -13.40 -10.44 -20.87
N LYS A 274 -13.78 -10.95 -22.05
CA LYS A 274 -14.41 -12.29 -22.17
C LYS A 274 -13.48 -13.38 -21.66
N GLU A 275 -12.20 -13.32 -22.03
CA GLU A 275 -11.18 -14.26 -21.57
C GLU A 275 -11.01 -14.21 -20.05
N MET A 276 -10.90 -13.00 -19.48
CA MET A 276 -10.80 -12.80 -18.04
C MET A 276 -12.04 -13.31 -17.29
N ALA A 277 -13.24 -13.14 -17.86
CA ALA A 277 -14.49 -13.64 -17.26
C ALA A 277 -14.52 -15.17 -17.13
N LEU A 278 -13.87 -15.90 -18.04
CA LEU A 278 -13.86 -17.35 -18.07
C LEU A 278 -12.66 -17.95 -17.33
N ASN A 279 -11.48 -17.34 -17.50
CA ASN A 279 -10.22 -18.03 -17.25
C ASN A 279 -9.30 -17.34 -16.23
N ASP A 280 -9.65 -16.15 -15.70
CA ASP A 280 -8.78 -15.54 -14.68
C ASP A 280 -8.71 -16.45 -13.43
N PRO A 281 -7.52 -16.73 -12.88
CA PRO A 281 -7.37 -17.60 -11.72
C PRO A 281 -8.12 -17.09 -10.48
N ARG A 282 -8.36 -15.77 -10.37
CA ARG A 282 -9.07 -15.18 -9.24
C ARG A 282 -10.54 -14.96 -9.57
N SER A 283 -11.41 -15.56 -8.77
CA SER A 283 -12.87 -15.45 -8.94
C SER A 283 -13.42 -14.03 -8.81
N TYR A 284 -12.73 -13.14 -8.09
CA TYR A 284 -13.10 -11.72 -8.01
C TYR A 284 -12.88 -10.98 -9.33
N VAL A 285 -11.80 -11.32 -10.06
CA VAL A 285 -11.53 -10.76 -11.39
C VAL A 285 -12.54 -11.29 -12.40
N ARG A 286 -12.80 -12.61 -12.39
CA ARG A 286 -13.85 -13.21 -13.22
C ARG A 286 -15.21 -12.55 -13.00
N ALA A 287 -15.58 -12.36 -11.74
CA ALA A 287 -16.83 -11.70 -11.36
C ALA A 287 -16.91 -10.25 -11.85
N GLU A 288 -15.83 -9.47 -11.73
CA GLU A 288 -15.81 -8.09 -12.20
C GLU A 288 -15.85 -7.99 -13.72
N ALA A 289 -15.19 -8.91 -14.43
CA ALA A 289 -15.27 -9.01 -15.89
C ALA A 289 -16.70 -9.32 -16.35
N ILE A 290 -17.42 -10.21 -15.68
CA ILE A 290 -18.84 -10.49 -15.95
C ILE A 290 -19.70 -9.24 -15.76
N LYS A 291 -19.49 -8.48 -14.68
CA LYS A 291 -20.20 -7.20 -14.48
C LYS A 291 -19.89 -6.19 -15.58
N ALA A 292 -18.63 -6.10 -16.00
CA ALA A 292 -18.23 -5.24 -17.10
C ALA A 292 -18.93 -5.63 -18.41
N LEU A 293 -19.04 -6.93 -18.73
CA LEU A 293 -19.80 -7.44 -19.87
C LEU A 293 -21.30 -7.09 -19.78
N LYS A 294 -21.93 -7.34 -18.63
CA LYS A 294 -23.35 -7.02 -18.40
C LYS A 294 -23.66 -5.53 -18.54
N LYS A 295 -22.76 -4.66 -18.08
CA LYS A 295 -23.01 -3.21 -18.02
C LYS A 295 -22.54 -2.46 -19.27
N SER A 296 -21.31 -2.70 -19.72
CA SER A 296 -20.64 -1.88 -20.74
C SER A 296 -20.71 -2.50 -22.14
N TYR A 297 -21.14 -3.76 -22.25
CA TYR A 297 -21.23 -4.52 -23.49
C TYR A 297 -22.58 -5.25 -23.63
N ALA A 298 -23.64 -4.74 -23.00
CA ALA A 298 -24.97 -5.35 -22.98
C ALA A 298 -25.56 -5.58 -24.38
N GLN A 299 -25.19 -4.73 -25.33
CA GLN A 299 -25.60 -4.78 -26.73
C GLN A 299 -24.89 -5.86 -27.57
N LEU A 300 -23.82 -6.47 -27.04
CA LEU A 300 -23.03 -7.48 -27.75
C LEU A 300 -23.40 -8.90 -27.31
N ASP A 301 -23.05 -9.90 -28.13
CA ASP A 301 -23.33 -11.30 -27.80
C ASP A 301 -22.34 -11.87 -26.77
N ASN A 302 -22.84 -11.99 -25.53
CA ASN A 302 -22.13 -12.55 -24.38
C ASN A 302 -22.76 -13.86 -23.88
N LYS A 303 -23.74 -14.43 -24.60
CA LYS A 303 -24.53 -15.59 -24.12
C LYS A 303 -23.64 -16.79 -23.78
N ASP A 304 -22.69 -17.10 -24.66
CA ASP A 304 -21.76 -18.22 -24.46
C ASP A 304 -20.86 -18.02 -23.24
N VAL A 305 -20.42 -16.78 -22.98
CA VAL A 305 -19.59 -16.46 -21.82
C VAL A 305 -20.39 -16.68 -20.54
N PHE A 306 -21.63 -16.17 -20.48
CA PHE A 306 -22.49 -16.33 -19.31
C PHE A 306 -22.92 -17.78 -19.11
N ALA A 307 -23.21 -18.51 -20.19
CA ALA A 307 -23.55 -19.94 -20.12
C ALA A 307 -22.36 -20.75 -19.53
N LYS A 308 -21.13 -20.50 -19.99
CA LYS A 308 -19.94 -21.15 -19.44
C LYS A 308 -19.68 -20.74 -17.99
N ALA A 309 -19.75 -19.45 -17.69
CA ALA A 309 -19.54 -18.91 -16.34
C ALA A 309 -20.57 -19.40 -15.32
N SER A 310 -21.76 -19.83 -15.76
CA SER A 310 -22.79 -20.41 -14.87
C SER A 310 -22.34 -21.70 -14.17
N ASN A 311 -21.32 -22.38 -14.70
CA ASN A 311 -20.70 -23.55 -14.08
C ASN A 311 -19.65 -23.20 -13.01
N ASP A 312 -19.30 -21.92 -12.85
CA ASP A 312 -18.37 -21.48 -11.82
C ASP A 312 -18.99 -21.59 -10.43
N LYS A 313 -18.29 -22.29 -9.52
CA LYS A 313 -18.75 -22.53 -8.14
C LYS A 313 -18.45 -21.38 -7.18
N ALA A 314 -17.68 -20.39 -7.61
CA ALA A 314 -17.28 -19.28 -6.75
C ALA A 314 -18.49 -18.37 -6.44
N PRO A 315 -18.77 -18.08 -5.15
CA PRO A 315 -19.89 -17.21 -4.78
C PRO A 315 -19.84 -15.82 -5.42
N SER A 316 -18.63 -15.27 -5.64
CA SER A 316 -18.45 -13.96 -6.30
C SER A 316 -18.96 -13.96 -7.75
N VAL A 317 -18.71 -15.05 -8.48
CA VAL A 317 -19.12 -15.20 -9.89
C VAL A 317 -20.61 -15.46 -9.99
N ILE A 318 -21.14 -16.37 -9.16
CA ILE A 318 -22.58 -16.63 -9.06
C ILE A 318 -23.34 -15.34 -8.77
N LYS A 319 -22.83 -14.51 -7.84
CA LYS A 319 -23.43 -13.20 -7.52
C LYS A 319 -23.38 -12.23 -8.70
N ALA A 320 -22.31 -12.22 -9.50
CA ALA A 320 -22.17 -11.32 -10.64
C ALA A 320 -23.09 -11.70 -11.83
N LEU A 321 -23.42 -12.99 -11.98
CA LEU A 321 -24.31 -13.48 -13.04
C LEU A 321 -25.77 -13.12 -12.79
N LYS A 322 -26.20 -13.07 -11.52
CA LYS A 322 -27.51 -12.52 -11.13
C LYS A 322 -27.61 -11.06 -11.52
#